data_AF-A0A8S4ABT9-F1
#
_entry.id   AF-A0A8S4ABT9-F1
#
_cell.length_a   1.000
_cell.length_b   1.000
_cell.length_c   1.000
_cell.angle_alpha   90.00
_cell.angle_beta   90.00
_cell.angle_gamma   90.00
#
_symmetry.space_group_name_H-M   'P 1'
#
loop_
_entity.id
_entity.type
_entity.pdbx_description
1 polymer ?
#
loop_
_entity_poly.entity_id
_entity_poly.type
_entity_poly.pdbx_seq_one_letter_code
_entity_poly.pdbx_strand_id
1 'polypeptide(L)'
;MERWTFALAILCLVWSDGGAVTVEIPQPQYEFARGDNITLPCTFKTTKVNPAVIVVTWSAEAAEVDAEENQVLSHFWPSGQTDITSKYEGRASLDVDIKRGRANLKLSSITLDDNKSFECRLLIQGDDEGTPADTTRLVVLVAPSTPICKIQGTAEYGQNINLTCRSEEGSPPPTYTWKSVDTQSMPRAPYPRSVDKGGILSLFNISKESSGYYTCTSTNKIRSAQCNITLSVMPPSMNIGSTAGIIGGVVAALIVLIVIIYCCCCRKKKEGEEEYAMGKVEDEYHDKEPNTNGGGRRADEEESVRGPDDDRVRSPVERRDDYEERSERDYDRRRDYDDRRSDYDDRRSDYTDRRERYDDDRHYDDERRYDDRRDRRYEDDDRERAPRRDYDD
;
A
#
# COMPACT_ATOMS: atom_id res chain seq x y z
N MET A 1 -7.47 81.23 -54.53
CA MET A 1 -7.71 79.95 -53.84
C MET A 1 -6.63 78.97 -54.29
N GLU A 2 -5.84 78.32 -53.45
CA GLU A 2 -5.37 78.64 -52.08
C GLU A 2 -3.91 78.13 -51.95
N ARG A 3 -3.14 78.62 -50.97
CA ARG A 3 -1.78 78.14 -50.68
C ARG A 3 -1.76 77.51 -49.29
N TRP A 4 -1.79 76.19 -49.21
CA TRP A 4 -1.68 75.47 -47.94
C TRP A 4 -0.24 74.95 -47.73
N THR A 5 0.50 75.62 -46.84
CA THR A 5 1.83 75.19 -46.40
C THR A 5 1.71 74.34 -45.15
N PHE A 6 1.70 73.01 -45.29
CA PHE A 6 1.74 72.09 -44.15
C PHE A 6 3.16 72.04 -43.55
N ALA A 7 3.37 72.79 -42.46
CA ALA A 7 4.54 72.63 -41.61
C ALA A 7 4.34 71.44 -40.67
N LEU A 8 4.81 70.25 -41.08
CA LEU A 8 4.83 69.07 -40.22
C LEU A 8 5.99 69.19 -39.22
N ALA A 9 5.64 69.40 -37.95
CA ALA A 9 6.61 69.41 -36.86
C ALA A 9 7.23 68.01 -36.69
N ILE A 10 8.55 67.91 -36.88
CA ILE A 10 9.28 66.70 -36.55
C ILE A 10 9.32 66.60 -35.02
N LEU A 11 8.51 65.72 -34.45
CA LEU A 11 8.76 65.25 -33.09
C LEU A 11 10.10 64.50 -33.11
N CYS A 12 11.13 65.14 -32.58
CA CYS A 12 12.31 64.43 -32.14
C CYS A 12 11.88 63.51 -31.00
N LEU A 13 11.63 62.23 -31.32
CA LEU A 13 11.73 61.17 -30.32
C LEU A 13 13.14 61.26 -29.76
N VAL A 14 13.27 61.80 -28.55
CA VAL A 14 14.48 61.63 -27.76
C VAL A 14 14.52 60.15 -27.44
N TRP A 15 15.43 59.42 -28.08
CA TRP A 15 15.79 58.08 -27.64
C TRP A 15 16.44 58.29 -26.28
N SER A 16 15.70 58.04 -25.20
CA SER A 16 16.29 57.85 -23.89
C SER A 16 17.23 56.65 -24.00
N ASP A 17 18.51 56.84 -23.68
CA ASP A 17 19.48 55.75 -23.54
C ASP A 17 19.15 54.90 -22.30
N GLY A 18 18.06 54.16 -22.45
CA GLY A 18 17.55 53.18 -21.51
C GLY A 18 18.63 52.16 -21.18
N GLY A 19 18.69 51.80 -19.90
CA GLY A 19 19.57 50.74 -19.46
C GLY A 19 18.95 49.39 -19.77
N ALA A 20 19.43 48.72 -20.81
CA ALA A 20 18.96 47.39 -21.19
C ALA A 20 19.94 46.33 -20.68
N VAL A 21 19.55 45.66 -19.59
CA VAL A 21 20.20 44.44 -19.13
C VAL A 21 19.62 43.24 -19.89
N THR A 22 20.46 42.24 -20.19
CA THR A 22 20.03 41.00 -20.83
C THR A 22 20.75 39.83 -20.18
N VAL A 23 20.01 38.98 -19.49
CA VAL A 23 20.49 37.71 -18.92
C VAL A 23 20.14 36.56 -19.87
N GLU A 24 21.04 35.59 -19.99
CA GLU A 24 20.96 34.49 -20.97
C GLU A 24 21.59 33.21 -20.38
N ILE A 25 20.79 32.16 -20.24
CA ILE A 25 21.19 30.79 -19.87
C ILE A 25 21.09 29.90 -21.13
N PRO A 26 22.21 29.34 -21.63
CA PRO A 26 22.24 28.63 -22.92
C PRO A 26 21.32 27.41 -23.13
N GLN A 27 20.67 26.85 -22.09
CA GLN A 27 19.75 25.71 -22.22
C GLN A 27 18.61 25.79 -21.18
N PRO A 28 17.37 25.43 -21.56
CA PRO A 28 16.22 25.46 -20.64
C PRO A 28 16.17 24.28 -19.66
N GLN A 29 16.97 23.23 -19.87
CA GLN A 29 17.09 22.09 -18.96
C GLN A 29 18.51 21.52 -18.98
N TYR A 30 19.05 21.21 -17.79
CA TYR A 30 20.31 20.50 -17.59
C TYR A 30 20.10 19.18 -16.84
N GLU A 31 20.89 18.15 -17.15
CA GLU A 31 20.75 16.82 -16.56
C GLU A 31 22.10 16.26 -16.09
N PHE A 32 22.17 15.83 -14.83
CA PHE A 32 23.39 15.37 -14.17
C PHE A 32 23.07 14.28 -13.15
N ALA A 33 24.02 13.40 -12.79
CA ALA A 33 23.78 12.32 -11.83
C ALA A 33 23.75 12.81 -10.37
N ARG A 34 23.01 12.12 -9.50
CA ARG A 34 23.07 12.39 -8.04
C ARG A 34 24.52 12.31 -7.55
N GLY A 35 24.96 13.34 -6.83
CA GLY A 35 26.31 13.46 -6.30
C GLY A 35 27.30 14.20 -7.20
N ASP A 36 26.93 14.52 -8.45
CA ASP A 36 27.78 15.32 -9.33
C ASP A 36 28.01 16.73 -8.77
N ASN A 37 29.17 17.30 -9.13
CA ASN A 37 29.47 18.72 -8.94
C ASN A 37 29.30 19.43 -10.28
N ILE A 38 28.35 20.36 -10.35
CA ILE A 38 27.86 20.93 -11.61
C ILE A 38 28.14 22.44 -11.69
N THR A 39 27.89 23.01 -12.87
CA THR A 39 27.87 24.46 -13.07
C THR A 39 26.72 24.83 -13.99
N LEU A 40 25.74 25.57 -13.48
CA LEU A 40 24.69 26.17 -14.29
C LEU A 40 25.23 27.49 -14.87
N PRO A 41 25.43 27.58 -16.20
CA PRO A 41 25.96 28.78 -16.82
C PRO A 41 24.91 29.90 -16.79
N CYS A 42 25.36 31.12 -16.49
CA CYS A 42 24.56 32.33 -16.65
C CYS A 42 25.46 33.42 -17.21
N THR A 43 25.07 33.97 -18.35
CA THR A 43 25.77 35.07 -19.00
C THR A 43 24.88 36.30 -19.07
N PHE A 44 25.49 37.49 -19.00
CA PHE A 44 24.76 38.74 -19.02
C PHE A 44 25.46 39.82 -19.85
N LYS A 45 24.65 40.73 -20.38
CA LYS A 45 25.06 41.92 -21.13
C LYS A 45 24.35 43.13 -20.50
N THR A 46 24.99 44.28 -20.52
CA THR A 46 24.47 45.56 -20.00
C THR A 46 24.90 46.68 -20.94
N THR A 47 24.07 47.71 -21.10
CA THR A 47 24.44 48.93 -21.84
C THR A 47 25.16 49.96 -20.97
N LYS A 48 25.24 49.76 -19.64
CA LYS A 48 25.94 50.69 -18.75
C LYS A 48 27.45 50.50 -18.74
N VAL A 49 28.15 51.60 -18.99
CA VAL A 49 29.61 51.68 -18.83
C VAL A 49 29.94 51.86 -17.35
N ASN A 50 30.67 50.91 -16.76
CA ASN A 50 31.12 50.91 -15.37
C ASN A 50 29.98 51.09 -14.33
N PRO A 51 29.01 50.16 -14.23
CA PRO A 51 27.97 50.21 -13.20
C PRO A 51 28.57 50.21 -11.78
N ALA A 52 28.03 51.07 -10.91
CA ALA A 52 28.56 51.30 -9.56
C ALA A 52 28.27 50.14 -8.59
N VAL A 53 27.11 49.49 -8.74
CA VAL A 53 26.68 48.33 -7.97
C VAL A 53 26.06 47.31 -8.91
N ILE A 54 26.39 46.03 -8.72
CA ILE A 54 25.69 44.89 -9.33
C ILE A 54 25.37 43.90 -8.22
N VAL A 55 24.12 43.43 -8.16
CA VAL A 55 23.73 42.26 -7.37
C VAL A 55 23.41 41.12 -8.32
N VAL A 56 24.12 40.01 -8.17
CA VAL A 56 23.82 38.74 -8.86
C VAL A 56 23.12 37.85 -7.86
N THR A 57 21.89 37.44 -8.14
CA THR A 57 21.09 36.54 -7.30
C THR A 57 20.76 35.28 -8.07
N TRP A 58 20.97 34.12 -7.45
CA TRP A 58 20.39 32.86 -7.92
C TRP A 58 19.27 32.44 -6.97
N SER A 59 18.16 31.99 -7.54
CA SER A 59 17.02 31.40 -6.83
C SER A 59 16.68 30.04 -7.42
N ALA A 60 15.94 29.22 -6.67
CA ALA A 60 15.54 27.85 -7.00
C ALA A 60 14.07 27.63 -6.62
N GLU A 61 13.19 27.93 -7.56
CA GLU A 61 11.73 27.79 -7.44
C GLU A 61 11.36 26.34 -7.08
N ALA A 62 10.57 26.18 -6.02
CA ALA A 62 10.04 24.88 -5.62
C ALA A 62 8.91 24.39 -6.54
N ALA A 63 8.73 23.07 -6.59
CA ALA A 63 7.57 22.45 -7.22
C ALA A 63 6.29 22.53 -6.35
N GLU A 64 6.36 23.17 -5.18
CA GLU A 64 5.28 23.36 -4.22
C GLU A 64 5.19 24.86 -3.85
N VAL A 65 3.97 25.36 -3.66
CA VAL A 65 3.65 26.80 -3.70
C VAL A 65 4.16 27.56 -2.46
N ASP A 66 4.21 26.90 -1.30
CA ASP A 66 4.47 27.52 0.00
C ASP A 66 5.91 27.33 0.51
N ALA A 67 6.88 27.17 -0.41
CA ALA A 67 8.29 26.99 -0.05
C ALA A 67 8.97 28.33 0.31
N GLU A 68 9.08 28.61 1.61
CA GLU A 68 9.98 29.65 2.12
C GLU A 68 11.45 29.36 1.71
N GLU A 69 12.24 30.42 1.54
CA GLU A 69 13.62 30.38 1.02
C GLU A 69 13.81 29.78 -0.40
N ASN A 70 13.13 30.35 -1.40
CA ASN A 70 13.49 30.14 -2.82
C ASN A 70 14.88 30.71 -3.20
N GLN A 71 15.57 31.48 -2.35
CA GLN A 71 16.88 32.07 -2.67
C GLN A 71 18.03 31.07 -2.45
N VAL A 72 19.01 31.01 -3.36
CA VAL A 72 20.19 30.13 -3.26
C VAL A 72 21.40 30.90 -2.75
N LEU A 73 21.71 32.01 -3.40
CA LEU A 73 22.77 32.95 -3.00
C LEU A 73 22.57 34.33 -3.64
N SER A 74 23.22 35.35 -3.07
CA SER A 74 23.41 36.66 -3.68
C SER A 74 24.85 37.14 -3.55
N HIS A 75 25.39 37.69 -4.64
CA HIS A 75 26.75 38.24 -4.71
C HIS A 75 26.70 39.74 -4.99
N PHE A 76 27.48 40.51 -4.24
CA PHE A 76 27.47 41.97 -4.25
C PHE A 76 28.78 42.52 -4.82
N TRP A 77 28.72 43.10 -6.01
CA TRP A 77 29.83 43.86 -6.60
C TRP A 77 29.67 45.35 -6.27
N PRO A 78 30.72 46.07 -5.80
CA PRO A 78 32.13 45.68 -5.80
C PRO A 78 32.68 45.12 -4.47
N SER A 79 31.86 44.85 -3.46
CA SER A 79 32.37 44.35 -2.16
C SER A 79 32.95 42.94 -2.25
N GLY A 80 32.50 42.13 -3.21
CA GLY A 80 32.89 40.73 -3.37
C GLY A 80 32.20 39.79 -2.38
N GLN A 81 31.36 40.31 -1.48
CA GLN A 81 30.59 39.53 -0.53
C GLN A 81 29.61 38.61 -1.27
N THR A 82 29.47 37.37 -0.78
CA THR A 82 28.49 36.40 -1.28
C THR A 82 27.76 35.83 -0.09
N ASP A 83 26.47 36.13 0.02
CA ASP A 83 25.59 35.57 1.04
C ASP A 83 24.93 34.32 0.46
N ILE A 84 24.99 33.20 1.19
CA ILE A 84 24.51 31.89 0.73
C ILE A 84 23.46 31.40 1.73
N THR A 85 22.30 30.96 1.22
CA THR A 85 21.20 30.45 2.04
C THR A 85 21.60 29.15 2.74
N SER A 86 21.13 28.93 3.97
CA SER A 86 21.52 27.80 4.83
C SER A 86 21.50 26.42 4.14
N LYS A 87 20.46 26.10 3.35
CA LYS A 87 20.32 24.85 2.58
C LYS A 87 21.43 24.62 1.52
N TYR A 88 22.15 25.67 1.15
CA TYR A 88 23.16 25.69 0.09
C TYR A 88 24.57 26.01 0.60
N GLU A 89 24.72 26.31 1.90
CA GLU A 89 26.01 26.58 2.54
C GLU A 89 26.99 25.41 2.36
N GLY A 90 28.27 25.72 2.16
CA GLY A 90 29.33 24.73 1.91
C GLY A 90 29.27 23.98 0.57
N ARG A 91 28.17 24.06 -0.20
CA ARG A 91 28.03 23.35 -1.49
C ARG A 91 27.75 24.23 -2.71
N ALA A 92 27.16 25.42 -2.54
CA ALA A 92 26.99 26.40 -3.61
C ALA A 92 28.13 27.43 -3.64
N SER A 93 28.46 27.95 -4.83
CA SER A 93 29.40 29.07 -5.02
C SER A 93 29.19 29.74 -6.39
N LEU A 94 29.71 30.94 -6.60
CA LEU A 94 29.52 31.71 -7.85
C LEU A 94 30.83 31.85 -8.66
N ASP A 95 30.80 31.52 -9.95
CA ASP A 95 31.86 31.82 -10.93
C ASP A 95 31.56 33.15 -11.63
N VAL A 96 31.90 34.25 -10.93
CA VAL A 96 31.62 35.61 -11.40
C VAL A 96 32.81 36.22 -12.14
N ASP A 97 32.56 36.77 -13.32
CA ASP A 97 33.49 37.62 -14.06
C ASP A 97 32.71 38.75 -14.72
N ILE A 98 32.59 39.86 -14.00
CA ILE A 98 31.83 41.05 -14.43
C ILE A 98 32.34 41.60 -15.77
N LYS A 99 33.66 41.50 -16.04
CA LYS A 99 34.26 42.00 -17.28
C LYS A 99 33.97 41.13 -18.50
N ARG A 100 33.60 39.86 -18.27
CA ARG A 100 33.17 38.92 -19.31
C ARG A 100 31.67 38.64 -19.29
N GLY A 101 30.89 39.35 -18.47
CA GLY A 101 29.44 39.14 -18.35
C GLY A 101 29.08 37.72 -17.87
N ARG A 102 29.77 37.20 -16.85
CA ARG A 102 29.58 35.83 -16.34
C ARG A 102 29.12 35.80 -14.88
N ALA A 103 28.16 34.92 -14.59
CA ALA A 103 27.51 34.76 -13.29
C ALA A 103 27.15 33.28 -12.99
N ASN A 104 28.00 32.31 -13.33
CA ASN A 104 27.60 30.89 -13.29
C ASN A 104 27.50 30.35 -11.85
N LEU A 105 26.40 29.66 -11.51
CA LEU A 105 26.25 28.96 -10.23
C LEU A 105 26.97 27.60 -10.28
N LYS A 106 27.97 27.42 -9.42
CA LYS A 106 28.57 26.11 -9.12
C LYS A 106 27.81 25.47 -7.96
N LEU A 107 27.34 24.24 -8.14
CA LEU A 107 26.60 23.51 -7.12
C LEU A 107 27.19 22.10 -6.94
N SER A 108 27.54 21.76 -5.70
CA SER A 108 28.24 20.52 -5.36
C SER A 108 27.31 19.47 -4.79
N SER A 109 27.60 18.19 -5.07
CA SER A 109 26.92 17.02 -4.52
C SER A 109 25.38 17.09 -4.65
N ILE A 110 24.89 17.21 -5.88
CA ILE A 110 23.47 17.44 -6.16
C ILE A 110 22.55 16.28 -5.72
N THR A 111 21.34 16.63 -5.29
CA THR A 111 20.35 15.75 -4.64
C THR A 111 19.01 15.76 -5.38
N LEU A 112 18.05 14.91 -4.98
CA LEU A 112 16.70 14.96 -5.60
C LEU A 112 15.94 16.26 -5.28
N ASP A 113 16.22 16.89 -4.14
CA ASP A 113 15.69 18.20 -3.75
C ASP A 113 16.11 19.35 -4.69
N ASP A 114 17.17 19.13 -5.47
CA ASP A 114 17.68 20.08 -6.46
C ASP A 114 17.00 19.92 -7.85
N ASN A 115 15.96 19.08 -7.97
CA ASN A 115 15.19 18.84 -9.21
C ASN A 115 14.19 19.98 -9.51
N LYS A 116 14.70 21.22 -9.48
CA LYS A 116 13.98 22.50 -9.46
C LYS A 116 14.27 23.37 -10.69
N SER A 117 13.49 24.44 -10.86
CA SER A 117 13.82 25.54 -11.77
C SER A 117 14.74 26.54 -11.05
N PHE A 118 15.92 26.80 -11.61
CA PHE A 118 16.87 27.80 -11.10
C PHE A 118 16.80 29.05 -11.97
N GLU A 119 16.55 30.21 -11.36
CA GLU A 119 16.60 31.52 -12.01
C GLU A 119 17.92 32.22 -11.68
N CYS A 120 18.60 32.73 -12.70
CA CYS A 120 19.68 33.69 -12.57
C CYS A 120 19.11 35.09 -12.77
N ARG A 121 19.21 35.96 -11.76
CA ARG A 121 18.71 37.35 -11.78
C ARG A 121 19.85 38.33 -11.51
N LEU A 122 19.91 39.39 -12.29
CA LEU A 122 20.84 40.49 -12.10
C LEU A 122 20.10 41.81 -11.86
N LEU A 123 20.55 42.54 -10.86
CA LEU A 123 20.13 43.92 -10.58
C LEU A 123 21.35 44.83 -10.74
N ILE A 124 21.31 45.69 -11.75
CA ILE A 124 22.37 46.63 -12.09
C ILE A 124 21.82 48.04 -11.87
N GLN A 125 22.55 48.90 -11.14
CA GLN A 125 21.98 50.19 -10.71
C GLN A 125 21.72 51.14 -11.90
N GLY A 126 20.42 51.43 -12.14
CA GLY A 126 19.94 52.29 -13.24
C GLY A 126 19.83 51.57 -14.59
N ASP A 127 19.83 50.23 -14.58
CA ASP A 127 19.83 49.35 -15.75
C ASP A 127 18.78 48.24 -15.53
N ASP A 128 17.52 48.66 -15.60
CA ASP A 128 16.32 47.92 -15.20
C ASP A 128 15.36 47.60 -16.38
N GLU A 129 15.69 48.03 -17.60
CA GLU A 129 14.96 47.66 -18.82
C GLU A 129 15.51 46.34 -19.42
N GLY A 130 14.73 45.69 -20.29
CA GLY A 130 15.14 44.46 -20.98
C GLY A 130 14.77 43.18 -20.22
N THR A 131 15.73 42.28 -20.04
CA THR A 131 15.55 40.95 -19.42
C THR A 131 16.54 40.76 -18.26
N PRO A 132 16.20 41.21 -17.04
CA PRO A 132 17.08 41.12 -15.86
C PRO A 132 17.16 39.71 -15.23
N ALA A 133 16.46 38.72 -15.77
CA ALA A 133 16.50 37.34 -15.29
C ALA A 133 16.22 36.33 -16.41
N ASP A 134 16.75 35.12 -16.25
CA ASP A 134 16.48 33.95 -17.09
C ASP A 134 16.54 32.65 -16.24
N THR A 135 15.87 31.58 -16.69
CA THR A 135 15.54 30.41 -15.88
C THR A 135 15.82 29.08 -16.59
N THR A 136 16.40 28.12 -15.87
CA THR A 136 16.70 26.77 -16.38
C THR A 136 16.32 25.68 -15.39
N ARG A 137 15.89 24.52 -15.89
CA ARG A 137 15.47 23.39 -15.05
C ARG A 137 16.61 22.40 -14.80
N LEU A 138 16.96 22.15 -13.54
CA LEU A 138 17.90 21.09 -13.19
C LEU A 138 17.16 19.76 -13.00
N VAL A 139 17.66 18.68 -13.60
CA VAL A 139 17.13 17.32 -13.45
C VAL A 139 18.22 16.39 -12.96
N VAL A 140 18.17 16.08 -11.66
CA VAL A 140 19.10 15.13 -11.04
C VAL A 140 18.68 13.70 -11.38
N LEU A 141 19.56 12.98 -12.06
CA LEU A 141 19.32 11.66 -12.64
C LEU A 141 19.56 10.56 -11.59
N VAL A 142 18.56 9.71 -11.41
CA VAL A 142 18.57 8.59 -10.46
C VAL A 142 17.88 7.37 -11.08
N ALA A 143 18.55 6.21 -11.04
CA ALA A 143 17.97 4.94 -11.48
C ALA A 143 16.78 4.56 -10.58
N PRO A 144 15.74 3.88 -11.10
CA PRO A 144 14.60 3.50 -10.27
C PRO A 144 15.04 2.54 -9.16
N SER A 145 14.61 2.79 -7.93
CA SER A 145 14.81 1.83 -6.84
C SER A 145 14.03 0.54 -7.12
N THR A 146 14.43 -0.58 -6.50
CA THR A 146 13.67 -1.83 -6.56
C THR A 146 12.21 -1.56 -6.16
N PRO A 147 11.24 -1.73 -7.07
CA PRO A 147 9.87 -1.31 -6.79
C PRO A 147 9.22 -2.16 -5.70
N ILE A 148 8.38 -1.53 -4.89
CA ILE A 148 7.58 -2.21 -3.88
C ILE A 148 6.28 -2.67 -4.53
N CYS A 149 6.19 -3.97 -4.81
CA CYS A 149 4.96 -4.64 -5.23
C CYS A 149 4.07 -4.95 -4.01
N LYS A 150 2.77 -4.66 -4.07
CA LYS A 150 1.77 -5.08 -3.06
C LYS A 150 0.44 -5.50 -3.71
N ILE A 151 -0.27 -6.43 -3.09
CA ILE A 151 -1.64 -6.81 -3.42
C ILE A 151 -2.58 -6.01 -2.51
N GLN A 152 -3.63 -5.41 -3.07
CA GLN A 152 -4.70 -4.71 -2.35
C GLN A 152 -6.05 -5.36 -2.67
N GLY A 153 -6.83 -5.65 -1.62
CA GLY A 153 -8.09 -6.40 -1.72
C GLY A 153 -7.90 -7.91 -1.50
N THR A 154 -9.02 -8.64 -1.43
CA THR A 154 -9.05 -10.07 -1.10
C THR A 154 -8.93 -10.93 -2.36
N ALA A 155 -7.97 -11.87 -2.39
CA ALA A 155 -7.75 -12.79 -3.51
C ALA A 155 -8.73 -13.98 -3.53
N GLU A 156 -10.04 -13.70 -3.50
CA GLU A 156 -11.11 -14.70 -3.59
C GLU A 156 -11.86 -14.63 -4.94
N TYR A 157 -12.42 -15.76 -5.42
CA TYR A 157 -13.14 -15.81 -6.69
C TYR A 157 -14.28 -14.77 -6.75
N GLY A 158 -14.37 -14.07 -7.88
CA GLY A 158 -15.36 -13.02 -8.12
C GLY A 158 -14.98 -11.62 -7.61
N GLN A 159 -13.92 -11.50 -6.79
CA GLN A 159 -13.49 -10.21 -6.24
C GLN A 159 -12.76 -9.33 -7.27
N ASN A 160 -12.55 -8.08 -6.89
CA ASN A 160 -11.68 -7.13 -7.60
C ASN A 160 -10.48 -6.80 -6.72
N ILE A 161 -9.27 -6.80 -7.29
CA ILE A 161 -8.02 -6.51 -6.57
C ILE A 161 -7.13 -5.58 -7.38
N ASN A 162 -6.27 -4.82 -6.69
CA ASN A 162 -5.24 -4.00 -7.32
C ASN A 162 -3.86 -4.54 -6.99
N LEU A 163 -3.04 -4.77 -8.01
CA LEU A 163 -1.61 -5.02 -7.87
C LEU A 163 -0.88 -3.68 -8.02
N THR A 164 -0.35 -3.14 -6.94
CA THR A 164 0.34 -1.85 -6.93
C THR A 164 1.85 -2.05 -7.00
N CYS A 165 2.53 -1.29 -7.86
CA CYS A 165 3.98 -1.28 -8.00
C CYS A 165 4.48 0.17 -7.95
N ARG A 166 5.44 0.47 -7.06
CA ARG A 166 6.01 1.80 -6.89
C ARG A 166 7.47 1.74 -6.47
N SER A 167 8.36 2.34 -7.25
CA SER A 167 9.72 2.65 -6.79
C SER A 167 9.67 3.85 -5.83
N GLU A 168 10.51 3.84 -4.81
CA GLU A 168 10.64 4.94 -3.83
C GLU A 168 11.53 6.05 -4.37
N GLU A 169 12.53 5.70 -5.19
CA GLU A 169 13.36 6.65 -5.92
C GLU A 169 13.29 6.40 -7.43
N GLY A 170 13.48 7.45 -8.23
CA GLY A 170 13.62 7.37 -9.67
C GLY A 170 13.42 8.74 -10.33
N SER A 171 14.43 9.24 -11.04
CA SER A 171 14.38 10.57 -11.69
C SER A 171 15.09 10.55 -13.05
N PRO A 172 14.44 10.95 -14.16
CA PRO A 172 13.02 11.29 -14.30
C PRO A 172 12.05 10.19 -13.80
N PRO A 173 10.77 10.54 -13.55
CA PRO A 173 9.78 9.62 -13.02
C PRO A 173 9.70 8.31 -13.85
N PRO A 174 9.78 7.13 -13.22
CA PRO A 174 9.81 5.86 -13.94
C PRO A 174 8.44 5.51 -14.54
N THR A 175 8.46 4.89 -15.72
CA THR A 175 7.31 4.21 -16.31
C THR A 175 7.21 2.80 -15.73
N TYR A 176 5.99 2.36 -15.43
CA TYR A 176 5.72 1.03 -14.89
C TYR A 176 5.04 0.17 -15.94
N THR A 177 5.40 -1.10 -16.00
CA THR A 177 4.78 -2.09 -16.90
C THR A 177 4.63 -3.43 -16.19
N TRP A 178 3.45 -4.04 -16.26
CA TRP A 178 3.21 -5.36 -15.70
C TRP A 178 3.30 -6.48 -16.75
N LYS A 179 3.81 -7.64 -16.32
CA LYS A 179 3.80 -8.91 -17.07
C LYS A 179 3.29 -10.03 -16.18
N SER A 180 2.42 -10.88 -16.73
CA SER A 180 1.87 -12.05 -16.05
C SER A 180 2.35 -13.35 -16.68
N VAL A 181 2.98 -14.19 -15.86
CA VAL A 181 3.39 -15.57 -16.17
C VAL A 181 2.53 -16.50 -15.32
N ASP A 182 2.14 -17.64 -15.85
CA ASP A 182 1.26 -18.54 -15.12
C ASP A 182 1.96 -19.49 -14.14
N THR A 183 1.17 -20.28 -13.43
CA THR A 183 1.64 -21.27 -12.45
C THR A 183 2.48 -22.41 -13.04
N GLN A 184 2.58 -22.54 -14.37
CA GLN A 184 3.39 -23.56 -15.04
C GLN A 184 4.71 -22.99 -15.59
N SER A 185 4.77 -21.70 -15.93
CA SER A 185 5.95 -21.08 -16.57
C SER A 185 5.61 -20.16 -17.74
N MET A 186 4.36 -20.19 -18.21
CA MET A 186 4.02 -19.74 -19.55
C MET A 186 3.64 -18.25 -19.57
N PRO A 187 4.22 -17.43 -20.46
CA PRO A 187 3.76 -16.07 -20.70
C PRO A 187 2.31 -16.09 -21.17
N ARG A 188 1.43 -15.38 -20.47
CA ARG A 188 0.02 -15.22 -20.88
C ARG A 188 -0.22 -13.84 -21.47
N ALA A 189 -1.23 -13.74 -22.33
CA ALA A 189 -1.79 -12.46 -22.73
C ALA A 189 -2.34 -11.70 -21.49
N PRO A 190 -2.41 -10.36 -21.52
CA PRO A 190 -2.99 -9.57 -20.43
C PRO A 190 -4.39 -10.07 -20.05
N TYR A 191 -4.69 -10.09 -18.75
CA TYR A 191 -5.97 -10.60 -18.25
C TYR A 191 -7.14 -9.79 -18.86
N PRO A 192 -8.17 -10.40 -19.48
CA PRO A 192 -9.14 -9.68 -20.30
C PRO A 192 -9.95 -8.59 -19.56
N ARG A 193 -10.06 -8.71 -18.24
CA ARG A 193 -10.69 -7.70 -17.37
C ARG A 193 -9.65 -7.06 -16.47
N SER A 194 -8.67 -6.40 -17.09
CA SER A 194 -7.61 -5.69 -16.36
C SER A 194 -7.36 -4.28 -16.91
N VAL A 195 -6.81 -3.42 -16.05
CA VAL A 195 -6.43 -2.04 -16.36
C VAL A 195 -5.08 -1.78 -15.70
N ASP A 196 -4.03 -1.52 -16.50
CA ASP A 196 -2.73 -1.04 -16.03
C ASP A 196 -2.70 0.49 -16.18
N LYS A 197 -2.54 1.21 -15.06
CA LYS A 197 -2.37 2.68 -15.03
C LYS A 197 -1.36 3.06 -13.95
N GLY A 198 -0.26 3.69 -14.37
CA GLY A 198 0.72 4.29 -13.45
C GLY A 198 1.36 3.30 -12.47
N GLY A 199 1.47 2.01 -12.84
CA GLY A 199 1.97 0.95 -11.96
C GLY A 199 0.91 0.27 -11.11
N ILE A 200 -0.35 0.66 -11.21
CA ILE A 200 -1.49 -0.05 -10.62
C ILE A 200 -2.15 -0.91 -11.70
N LEU A 201 -2.04 -2.24 -11.56
CA LEU A 201 -2.75 -3.22 -12.36
C LEU A 201 -4.00 -3.69 -11.60
N SER A 202 -5.16 -3.13 -11.96
CA SER A 202 -6.47 -3.58 -11.46
C SER A 202 -6.90 -4.86 -12.18
N LEU A 203 -7.38 -5.86 -11.44
CA LEU A 203 -7.93 -7.12 -11.94
C LEU A 203 -9.38 -7.28 -11.46
N PHE A 204 -10.32 -7.49 -12.39
CA PHE A 204 -11.76 -7.47 -12.11
C PHE A 204 -12.44 -8.84 -12.28
N ASN A 205 -13.21 -9.26 -11.27
CA ASN A 205 -13.89 -10.55 -11.18
C ASN A 205 -12.89 -11.72 -11.38
N ILE A 206 -11.93 -11.80 -10.45
CA ILE A 206 -10.80 -12.72 -10.51
C ILE A 206 -11.23 -14.19 -10.37
N SER A 207 -10.45 -15.08 -10.98
CA SER A 207 -10.69 -16.53 -11.01
C SER A 207 -9.40 -17.32 -10.74
N LYS A 208 -9.50 -18.65 -10.73
CA LYS A 208 -8.32 -19.54 -10.67
C LYS A 208 -7.30 -19.24 -11.79
N GLU A 209 -7.75 -18.79 -12.95
CA GLU A 209 -6.91 -18.52 -14.13
C GLU A 209 -6.07 -17.24 -14.00
N SER A 210 -6.50 -16.29 -13.15
CA SER A 210 -5.68 -15.14 -12.74
C SER A 210 -4.67 -15.47 -11.63
N SER A 211 -4.56 -16.73 -11.19
CA SER A 211 -3.44 -17.14 -10.32
C SER A 211 -2.17 -17.32 -11.14
N GLY A 212 -1.05 -16.80 -10.64
CA GLY A 212 0.23 -16.81 -11.34
C GLY A 212 1.26 -15.85 -10.75
N TYR A 213 2.37 -15.67 -11.46
CA TYR A 213 3.45 -14.76 -11.11
C TYR A 213 3.31 -13.45 -11.89
N TYR A 214 3.22 -12.34 -11.16
CA TYR A 214 3.12 -11.00 -11.73
C TYR A 214 4.42 -10.25 -11.48
N THR A 215 5.11 -9.91 -12.57
CA THR A 215 6.33 -9.10 -12.57
C THR A 215 6.00 -7.67 -12.98
N CYS A 216 6.23 -6.71 -12.09
CA CYS A 216 6.31 -5.31 -12.47
C CYS A 216 7.74 -4.96 -12.91
N THR A 217 7.87 -4.18 -13.98
CA THR A 217 9.13 -3.52 -14.36
C THR A 217 8.95 -2.00 -14.28
N SER A 218 9.68 -1.38 -13.35
CA SER A 218 9.85 0.08 -13.21
C SER A 218 11.03 0.51 -14.07
N THR A 219 10.85 1.46 -15.00
CA THR A 219 11.85 1.82 -16.02
C THR A 219 12.00 3.32 -16.18
N ASN A 220 13.24 3.81 -16.12
CA ASN A 220 13.64 5.17 -16.47
C ASN A 220 14.83 5.08 -17.44
N LYS A 221 15.19 6.17 -18.13
CA LYS A 221 16.31 6.22 -19.10
C LYS A 221 17.69 5.79 -18.53
N ILE A 222 17.84 5.76 -17.21
CA ILE A 222 19.06 5.35 -16.51
C ILE A 222 19.13 3.82 -16.31
N ARG A 223 17.99 3.17 -15.96
CA ARG A 223 17.89 1.71 -15.74
C ARG A 223 16.43 1.29 -15.58
N SER A 224 16.19 -0.01 -15.67
CA SER A 224 15.00 -0.67 -15.11
C SER A 224 15.30 -1.42 -13.81
N ALA A 225 14.27 -1.57 -12.98
CA ALA A 225 14.24 -2.38 -11.76
C ALA A 225 12.90 -3.15 -11.68
N GLN A 226 12.86 -4.29 -10.99
CA GLN A 226 11.73 -5.22 -11.06
C GLN A 226 11.28 -5.72 -9.68
N CYS A 227 9.99 -6.02 -9.55
CA CYS A 227 9.44 -6.77 -8.42
C CYS A 227 8.47 -7.85 -8.88
N ASN A 228 8.51 -8.98 -8.17
CA ASN A 228 7.71 -10.17 -8.47
C ASN A 228 6.77 -10.44 -7.29
N ILE A 229 5.50 -10.73 -7.59
CA ILE A 229 4.52 -11.20 -6.61
C ILE A 229 3.77 -12.42 -7.15
N THR A 230 3.41 -13.34 -6.25
CA THR A 230 2.59 -14.50 -6.58
C THR A 230 1.16 -14.20 -6.19
N LEU A 231 0.25 -14.20 -7.17
CA LEU A 231 -1.18 -14.12 -6.93
C LEU A 231 -1.73 -15.55 -6.85
N SER A 232 -2.32 -15.91 -5.71
CA SER A 232 -3.05 -17.16 -5.51
C SER A 232 -4.50 -16.80 -5.23
N VAL A 233 -5.40 -17.12 -6.16
CA VAL A 233 -6.83 -16.84 -6.01
C VAL A 233 -7.55 -18.09 -5.53
N MET A 234 -8.25 -17.99 -4.40
CA MET A 234 -8.94 -19.11 -3.74
C MET A 234 -10.46 -18.99 -3.89
N PRO A 235 -11.23 -20.09 -3.75
CA PRO A 235 -12.67 -19.97 -3.52
C PRO A 235 -12.94 -19.18 -2.23
N PRO A 236 -14.04 -18.41 -2.15
CA PRO A 236 -14.38 -17.67 -0.94
C PRO A 236 -14.54 -18.62 0.25
N SER A 237 -13.90 -18.27 1.36
CA SER A 237 -13.93 -19.11 2.56
C SER A 237 -15.35 -19.19 3.15
N MET A 238 -15.90 -20.41 3.23
CA MET A 238 -17.20 -20.62 3.86
C MET A 238 -17.11 -20.30 5.36
N ASN A 239 -17.90 -19.32 5.82
CA ASN A 239 -18.00 -18.95 7.22
C ASN A 239 -18.20 -20.19 8.11
N ILE A 240 -17.23 -20.46 9.01
CA ILE A 240 -17.17 -21.68 9.84
C ILE A 240 -18.46 -21.86 10.67
N GLY A 241 -19.09 -20.76 11.11
CA GLY A 241 -20.38 -20.78 11.81
C GLY A 241 -21.53 -21.38 11.00
N SER A 242 -21.52 -21.27 9.66
CA SER A 242 -22.52 -21.92 8.79
C SER A 242 -22.35 -23.43 8.79
N THR A 243 -21.12 -23.92 8.58
CA THR A 243 -20.81 -25.35 8.64
C THR A 243 -21.10 -25.94 10.02
N ALA A 244 -20.77 -25.24 11.10
CA ALA A 244 -21.10 -25.65 12.47
C ALA A 244 -22.62 -25.68 12.72
N GLY A 245 -23.37 -24.70 12.23
CA GLY A 245 -24.83 -24.66 12.32
C GLY A 245 -25.52 -25.80 11.58
N ILE A 246 -25.03 -26.14 10.37
CA ILE A 246 -25.54 -27.28 9.59
C ILE A 246 -25.27 -28.60 10.31
N ILE A 247 -24.04 -28.83 10.80
CA ILE A 247 -23.67 -30.05 11.53
C ILE A 247 -24.50 -30.17 12.82
N GLY A 248 -24.60 -29.09 13.60
CA GLY A 248 -25.41 -29.06 14.83
C GLY A 248 -26.90 -29.33 14.56
N GLY A 249 -27.46 -28.74 13.50
CA GLY A 249 -28.84 -28.97 13.08
C GLY A 249 -29.10 -30.42 12.65
N VAL A 250 -28.19 -31.04 11.89
CA VAL A 250 -28.28 -32.46 11.50
C VAL A 250 -28.19 -33.38 12.73
N VAL A 251 -27.26 -33.13 13.65
CA VAL A 251 -27.14 -33.91 14.90
C VAL A 251 -28.40 -33.77 15.76
N ALA A 252 -28.94 -32.56 15.93
CA ALA A 252 -30.18 -32.33 16.65
C ALA A 252 -31.38 -33.05 16.00
N ALA A 253 -31.51 -33.01 14.67
CA ALA A 253 -32.56 -33.70 13.94
C ALA A 253 -32.46 -35.24 14.09
N LEU A 254 -31.25 -35.81 14.07
CA LEU A 254 -31.02 -37.23 14.31
C LEU A 254 -31.39 -37.64 15.74
N ILE A 255 -31.04 -36.83 16.75
CA ILE A 255 -31.42 -37.08 18.14
C ILE A 255 -32.96 -37.05 18.30
N VAL A 256 -33.63 -36.06 17.69
CA VAL A 256 -35.10 -35.97 17.71
C VAL A 256 -35.75 -37.17 17.01
N LEU A 257 -35.22 -37.64 15.88
CA LEU A 257 -35.69 -38.85 15.21
C LEU A 257 -35.52 -40.10 16.09
N ILE A 258 -34.38 -40.26 16.77
CA ILE A 258 -34.14 -41.38 17.70
C ILE A 258 -35.13 -41.34 18.86
N VAL A 259 -35.41 -40.16 19.43
CA VAL A 259 -36.42 -40.00 20.50
C VAL A 259 -37.83 -40.31 20.00
N ILE A 260 -38.20 -39.88 18.79
CA ILE A 260 -39.50 -40.19 18.18
C ILE A 260 -39.64 -41.71 17.95
N ILE A 261 -38.61 -42.36 17.40
CA ILE A 261 -38.58 -43.82 17.19
C ILE A 261 -38.71 -44.55 18.53
N TYR A 262 -37.95 -44.16 19.56
CA TYR A 262 -38.04 -44.73 20.90
C TYR A 262 -39.45 -44.58 21.49
N CYS A 263 -40.04 -43.38 21.43
CA CYS A 263 -41.41 -43.15 21.89
C CYS A 263 -42.45 -43.99 21.13
N CYS A 264 -42.33 -44.15 19.81
CA CYS A 264 -43.20 -45.00 19.01
C CYS A 264 -43.06 -46.50 19.36
N CYS A 265 -41.83 -46.98 19.57
CA CYS A 265 -41.56 -48.35 20.01
C CYS A 265 -42.07 -48.61 21.44
N CYS A 266 -41.87 -47.67 22.38
CA CYS A 266 -42.36 -47.79 23.74
C CYS A 266 -43.90 -47.71 23.84
N ARG A 267 -44.56 -46.93 22.98
CA ARG A 267 -46.03 -46.92 22.90
C ARG A 267 -46.58 -48.26 22.42
N LYS A 268 -46.00 -48.83 21.34
CA LYS A 268 -46.34 -50.19 20.88
C LYS A 268 -46.15 -51.28 21.94
N LYS A 269 -45.24 -51.10 22.90
CA LYS A 269 -45.04 -52.08 23.99
C LYS A 269 -46.15 -52.04 25.04
N LYS A 270 -46.78 -50.88 25.28
CA LYS A 270 -47.90 -50.75 26.24
C LYS A 270 -49.20 -51.38 25.73
N GLU A 271 -49.43 -51.34 24.42
CA GLU A 271 -50.59 -51.99 23.78
C GLU A 271 -50.52 -53.53 23.81
N GLY A 272 -49.41 -54.11 24.29
CA GLY A 272 -49.18 -55.56 24.39
C GLY A 272 -48.95 -56.09 25.82
N GLU A 273 -49.23 -55.31 26.87
CA GLU A 273 -49.04 -55.75 28.27
C GLU A 273 -50.35 -55.80 29.09
N GLU A 274 -51.50 -55.38 28.52
CA GLU A 274 -52.81 -55.39 29.21
C GLU A 274 -53.63 -56.69 29.05
N GLU A 275 -53.19 -57.64 28.21
CA GLU A 275 -53.94 -58.89 27.91
C GLU A 275 -53.61 -60.08 28.85
N TYR A 276 -52.63 -59.94 29.77
CA TYR A 276 -52.03 -61.07 30.52
C TYR A 276 -52.21 -61.01 32.04
N ALA A 277 -53.41 -60.63 32.54
CA ALA A 277 -53.75 -60.69 33.96
C ALA A 277 -55.18 -61.20 34.18
N MET A 278 -55.36 -62.08 35.17
CA MET A 278 -56.57 -62.90 35.44
C MET A 278 -56.81 -64.01 34.37
N GLY A 279 -57.07 -65.27 34.71
CA GLY A 279 -57.14 -65.94 36.02
C GLY A 279 -57.06 -67.47 35.87
N LYS A 280 -56.98 -68.22 37.00
CA LYS A 280 -56.75 -69.67 37.04
C LYS A 280 -57.94 -70.41 37.69
N VAL A 281 -58.29 -71.61 37.21
CA VAL A 281 -58.64 -72.88 37.94
C VAL A 281 -59.26 -73.90 36.95
N GLU A 282 -59.40 -75.15 37.36
CA GLU A 282 -59.38 -76.39 36.54
C GLU A 282 -60.76 -77.12 36.49
N ASP A 283 -60.75 -78.44 36.19
CA ASP A 283 -61.84 -79.45 36.29
C ASP A 283 -62.80 -79.63 35.08
N GLU A 284 -63.20 -80.84 34.62
CA GLU A 284 -62.65 -82.22 34.74
C GLU A 284 -63.23 -83.16 33.63
N TYR A 285 -62.53 -84.27 33.36
CA TYR A 285 -62.91 -85.57 32.71
C TYR A 285 -64.03 -85.76 31.65
N HIS A 286 -63.72 -86.58 30.62
CA HIS A 286 -64.26 -87.96 30.54
C HIS A 286 -63.50 -88.90 29.56
N ASP A 287 -63.49 -90.19 29.88
CA ASP A 287 -62.62 -91.24 29.29
C ASP A 287 -63.23 -92.04 28.12
N LYS A 288 -62.36 -92.73 27.35
CA LYS A 288 -62.47 -94.20 27.13
C LYS A 288 -61.28 -94.85 26.39
N GLU A 289 -61.01 -96.09 26.79
CA GLU A 289 -60.11 -97.11 26.22
C GLU A 289 -60.73 -98.51 26.53
N PRO A 290 -60.18 -99.71 26.18
CA PRO A 290 -58.86 -100.04 25.58
C PRO A 290 -58.90 -101.08 24.41
N ASN A 291 -57.72 -101.62 24.05
CA ASN A 291 -57.41 -102.88 23.30
C ASN A 291 -57.50 -102.88 21.74
N THR A 292 -56.66 -103.59 20.97
CA THR A 292 -55.59 -104.61 21.26
C THR A 292 -54.58 -104.78 20.09
N ASN A 293 -53.33 -105.20 20.36
CA ASN A 293 -52.33 -105.95 19.52
C ASN A 293 -51.95 -105.45 18.08
N GLY A 294 -50.76 -105.67 17.50
CA GLY A 294 -49.45 -106.16 18.02
C GLY A 294 -48.55 -106.89 16.97
N GLY A 295 -47.28 -106.45 16.78
CA GLY A 295 -46.12 -107.33 16.44
C GLY A 295 -45.47 -107.35 15.02
N GLY A 296 -44.15 -107.06 14.96
CA GLY A 296 -43.18 -107.54 13.93
C GLY A 296 -43.06 -106.76 12.60
N ARG A 297 -41.97 -106.84 11.81
CA ARG A 297 -40.66 -107.54 11.93
C ARG A 297 -39.53 -106.82 11.13
N ARG A 298 -38.32 -106.81 11.71
CA ARG A 298 -36.97 -107.08 11.12
C ARG A 298 -36.60 -106.63 9.68
N ALA A 299 -35.49 -105.87 9.59
CA ALA A 299 -34.47 -106.03 8.55
C ALA A 299 -33.10 -105.54 9.09
N ASP A 300 -32.15 -106.47 9.21
CA ASP A 300 -30.72 -106.25 9.43
C ASP A 300 -30.04 -106.06 8.02
N GLU A 301 -28.73 -105.85 7.75
CA GLU A 301 -27.48 -106.13 8.46
C GLU A 301 -26.28 -105.44 7.72
N GLU A 302 -25.23 -105.00 8.43
CA GLU A 302 -23.76 -104.83 8.13
C GLU A 302 -23.20 -104.45 6.71
N GLU A 303 -21.93 -104.07 6.46
CA GLU A 303 -20.71 -103.73 7.25
C GLU A 303 -20.11 -102.41 6.64
N SER A 304 -18.83 -101.95 6.63
CA SER A 304 -17.50 -102.43 7.05
C SER A 304 -16.53 -101.28 7.39
N VAL A 305 -15.33 -101.57 7.94
CA VAL A 305 -14.31 -100.56 8.32
C VAL A 305 -12.87 -101.00 8.02
N ARG A 306 -12.03 -100.13 7.39
CA ARG A 306 -10.61 -99.79 7.72
C ARG A 306 -9.87 -99.04 6.58
N GLY A 307 -8.85 -98.25 6.94
CA GLY A 307 -7.77 -97.76 6.06
C GLY A 307 -6.48 -98.60 6.24
N PRO A 308 -5.24 -98.06 6.20
CA PRO A 308 -4.80 -96.66 6.00
C PRO A 308 -3.76 -96.51 4.84
N ASP A 309 -3.07 -95.36 4.72
CA ASP A 309 -1.63 -95.31 4.40
C ASP A 309 -0.97 -93.92 4.67
N ASP A 310 0.37 -93.84 4.57
CA ASP A 310 1.26 -92.71 4.96
C ASP A 310 1.67 -91.81 3.77
N ASP A 311 2.11 -90.56 4.05
CA ASP A 311 3.30 -89.99 3.38
C ASP A 311 3.87 -88.71 4.06
N ARG A 312 5.16 -88.43 3.84
CA ARG A 312 5.93 -87.33 4.44
C ARG A 312 6.74 -86.54 3.41
N VAL A 313 6.71 -85.20 3.47
CA VAL A 313 7.87 -84.36 3.10
C VAL A 313 8.05 -83.22 4.10
N ARG A 314 9.32 -82.90 4.41
CA ARG A 314 9.77 -81.84 5.33
C ARG A 314 11.06 -81.24 4.78
N SER A 315 11.21 -79.90 4.78
CA SER A 315 12.42 -79.21 5.28
C SER A 315 12.35 -77.67 5.13
N PRO A 316 13.08 -76.90 5.98
CA PRO A 316 13.04 -75.44 6.02
C PRO A 316 14.36 -74.80 5.55
N VAL A 317 14.49 -73.48 5.72
CA VAL A 317 15.79 -72.83 5.97
C VAL A 317 15.69 -71.98 7.23
N GLU A 318 16.55 -72.26 8.21
CA GLU A 318 16.77 -71.45 9.40
C GLU A 318 18.09 -70.68 9.28
N ARG A 319 18.18 -69.50 9.90
CA ARG A 319 19.32 -69.19 10.78
C ARG A 319 18.92 -68.22 11.89
N ARG A 320 19.64 -68.28 13.01
CA ARG A 320 19.14 -67.91 14.32
C ARG A 320 20.27 -67.36 15.23
N ASP A 321 19.96 -66.22 15.85
CA ASP A 321 20.35 -65.65 17.16
C ASP A 321 21.82 -65.32 17.57
N ASP A 322 21.89 -64.24 18.38
CA ASP A 322 22.86 -63.79 19.42
C ASP A 322 24.35 -63.50 19.04
N TYR A 323 25.15 -62.70 19.77
CA TYR A 323 25.08 -62.13 21.15
C TYR A 323 25.53 -60.63 21.23
N GLU A 324 25.09 -59.95 22.31
CA GLU A 324 25.69 -58.87 23.16
C GLU A 324 26.88 -57.98 22.65
N GLU A 325 27.07 -56.72 23.09
CA GLU A 325 26.58 -55.96 24.28
C GLU A 325 26.62 -54.41 24.06
N ARG A 326 26.04 -53.65 25.02
CA ARG A 326 26.49 -52.33 25.52
C ARG A 326 26.28 -51.04 24.69
N SER A 327 25.35 -50.18 25.15
CA SER A 327 25.55 -48.74 25.48
C SER A 327 24.24 -47.92 25.48
N GLU A 328 23.76 -47.54 26.68
CA GLU A 328 22.95 -46.35 27.07
C GLU A 328 22.25 -45.51 25.94
N ARG A 329 20.95 -45.16 26.00
CA ARG A 329 20.28 -44.39 27.07
C ARG A 329 18.75 -44.42 26.95
N ASP A 330 18.08 -44.51 28.10
CA ASP A 330 16.72 -43.96 28.26
C ASP A 330 16.75 -42.43 28.18
N TYR A 331 15.73 -41.85 27.55
CA TYR A 331 15.30 -40.48 27.83
C TYR A 331 13.78 -40.41 27.90
N ASP A 332 13.27 -40.77 29.07
CA ASP A 332 11.98 -40.29 29.54
C ASP A 332 12.03 -38.75 29.62
N ARG A 333 11.38 -38.06 28.68
CA ARG A 333 10.97 -36.68 28.93
C ARG A 333 9.66 -36.34 28.22
N ARG A 334 8.58 -36.46 28.99
CA ARG A 334 7.30 -35.79 28.70
C ARG A 334 7.54 -34.27 28.60
N ARG A 335 6.60 -33.57 27.95
CA ARG A 335 6.66 -32.13 27.69
C ARG A 335 6.70 -31.32 28.99
N ASP A 336 7.87 -30.81 29.34
CA ASP A 336 7.99 -29.56 30.09
C ASP A 336 7.75 -28.42 29.08
N TYR A 337 6.59 -27.76 29.12
CA TYR A 337 6.23 -26.69 28.17
C TYR A 337 5.33 -25.60 28.78
N ASP A 338 5.65 -25.19 30.01
CA ASP A 338 5.20 -23.93 30.60
C ASP A 338 6.34 -22.89 30.59
N ASP A 339 6.16 -21.74 31.25
CA ASP A 339 7.17 -20.69 31.48
C ASP A 339 7.73 -19.97 30.23
N ARG A 340 6.90 -19.78 29.19
CA ARG A 340 7.14 -18.71 28.19
C ARG A 340 5.91 -18.01 27.62
N ARG A 341 4.88 -17.84 28.45
CA ARG A 341 3.61 -17.16 28.08
C ARG A 341 3.09 -16.23 29.18
N SER A 342 3.98 -15.45 29.80
CA SER A 342 3.64 -14.49 30.88
C SER A 342 4.05 -13.03 30.61
N ASP A 343 4.86 -12.75 29.58
CA ASP A 343 5.53 -11.44 29.41
C ASP A 343 4.86 -10.46 28.42
N TYR A 344 3.59 -10.67 28.06
CA TYR A 344 2.92 -9.90 27.00
C TYR A 344 1.64 -9.14 27.38
N ASP A 345 1.01 -9.44 28.52
CA ASP A 345 -0.21 -8.74 28.95
C ASP A 345 0.08 -7.48 29.80
N ASP A 346 1.16 -7.47 30.58
CA ASP A 346 1.59 -6.33 31.41
C ASP A 346 2.02 -5.07 30.62
N ARG A 347 2.13 -5.15 29.29
CA ARG A 347 2.47 -4.00 28.43
C ARG A 347 1.26 -3.33 27.79
N ARG A 348 0.04 -3.66 28.22
CA ARG A 348 -1.22 -3.11 27.70
C ARG A 348 -1.97 -2.20 28.69
N SER A 349 -1.38 -1.90 29.85
CA SER A 349 -1.85 -0.90 30.83
C SER A 349 -1.44 0.53 30.46
N ASP A 350 -0.16 0.76 30.13
CA ASP A 350 0.46 2.11 30.16
C ASP A 350 -0.01 3.08 29.05
N TYR A 351 -0.90 2.63 28.16
CA TYR A 351 -1.40 3.42 27.03
C TYR A 351 -2.80 4.02 27.26
N THR A 352 -3.53 3.65 28.32
CA THR A 352 -4.83 4.28 28.65
C THR A 352 -4.64 5.55 29.47
N ASP A 353 -3.89 5.49 30.56
CA ASP A 353 -3.79 6.54 31.58
C ASP A 353 -3.15 7.84 31.05
N ARG A 354 -2.38 7.75 29.95
CA ARG A 354 -1.75 8.91 29.31
C ARG A 354 -2.71 9.72 28.42
N ARG A 355 -3.94 9.22 28.17
CA ARG A 355 -4.90 9.89 27.29
C ARG A 355 -5.93 10.75 28.03
N GLU A 356 -6.13 10.56 29.33
CA GLU A 356 -7.09 11.34 30.14
C GLU A 356 -6.49 12.64 30.70
N ARG A 357 -5.28 13.03 30.27
CA ARG A 357 -4.50 14.17 30.82
C ARG A 357 -4.19 15.29 29.82
N TYR A 358 -5.03 15.43 28.79
CA TYR A 358 -4.88 16.47 27.75
C TYR A 358 -6.19 17.20 27.37
N ASP A 359 -7.34 16.78 27.91
CA ASP A 359 -8.66 17.36 27.56
C ASP A 359 -9.25 18.28 28.66
N ASP A 360 -8.59 18.43 29.82
CA ASP A 360 -9.06 19.24 30.96
C ASP A 360 -8.42 20.66 31.02
N ASP A 361 -7.18 20.81 30.49
CA ASP A 361 -6.43 22.09 30.44
C ASP A 361 -6.91 23.06 29.33
N ARG A 362 -8.23 23.11 29.04
CA ARG A 362 -8.84 23.99 28.02
C ARG A 362 -10.00 24.87 28.52
N HIS A 363 -10.13 25.03 29.83
CA HIS A 363 -10.97 26.05 30.45
C HIS A 363 -10.16 26.81 31.50
N TYR A 364 -10.41 28.12 31.60
CA TYR A 364 -9.68 29.10 32.42
C TYR A 364 -8.23 29.36 32.02
N ASP A 365 -8.02 30.18 30.98
CA ASP A 365 -7.11 31.35 31.06
C ASP A 365 -7.18 32.21 29.77
N ASP A 366 -8.21 33.07 29.65
CA ASP A 366 -8.10 34.33 28.89
C ASP A 366 -9.08 35.43 29.37
N GLU A 367 -9.25 35.54 30.70
CA GLU A 367 -9.79 36.75 31.33
C GLU A 367 -8.70 37.42 32.16
N ARG A 368 -7.95 38.37 31.58
CA ARG A 368 -7.78 39.75 32.11
C ARG A 368 -6.71 40.59 31.41
N ARG A 369 -7.06 41.89 31.33
CA ARG A 369 -6.16 43.06 31.41
C ARG A 369 -5.30 43.36 30.18
N TYR A 370 -5.82 44.29 29.35
CA TYR A 370 -5.25 45.65 29.29
C TYR A 370 -6.33 46.70 28.93
N ASP A 371 -7.04 47.19 29.96
CA ASP A 371 -7.58 48.55 29.93
C ASP A 371 -6.45 49.54 30.26
N ASP A 372 -6.27 50.59 29.44
CA ASP A 372 -6.38 52.00 29.85
C ASP A 372 -6.16 52.95 28.63
N ARG A 373 -6.73 54.17 28.71
CA ARG A 373 -6.40 55.42 27.96
C ARG A 373 -7.03 55.74 26.59
N ARG A 374 -8.23 56.35 26.69
CA ARG A 374 -8.55 57.75 26.31
C ARG A 374 -8.50 58.24 24.84
N ASP A 375 -9.69 58.64 24.39
CA ASP A 375 -10.06 60.00 23.96
C ASP A 375 -9.18 60.79 22.96
N ARG A 376 -9.69 60.88 21.72
CA ARG A 376 -10.04 62.13 21.00
C ARG A 376 -10.86 61.76 19.76
N ARG A 377 -12.16 62.11 19.72
CA ARG A 377 -12.72 63.40 19.27
C ARG A 377 -12.47 63.68 17.79
N TYR A 378 -13.50 63.46 16.98
CA TYR A 378 -14.00 64.43 16.01
C TYR A 378 -15.54 64.36 15.99
N GLU A 379 -16.17 65.52 16.17
CA GLU A 379 -17.59 65.79 15.88
C GLU A 379 -17.67 66.51 14.52
N ASP A 380 -18.86 66.99 14.13
CA ASP A 380 -19.29 67.53 12.82
C ASP A 380 -19.79 66.41 11.87
N ASP A 381 -21.09 66.21 11.61
CA ASP A 381 -22.20 67.15 11.32
C ASP A 381 -21.92 67.95 10.01
N ASP A 382 -22.83 68.10 9.04
CA ASP A 382 -24.26 67.79 9.03
C ASP A 382 -24.81 67.61 7.58
N ARG A 383 -25.98 66.97 7.47
CA ARG A 383 -27.08 67.12 6.49
C ARG A 383 -26.96 66.96 4.95
N GLU A 384 -28.10 66.42 4.47
CA GLU A 384 -28.83 66.65 3.20
C GLU A 384 -28.43 66.00 1.86
N ARG A 385 -29.36 65.67 0.94
CA ARG A 385 -30.73 65.07 1.04
C ARG A 385 -31.27 64.70 -0.37
N ALA A 386 -31.17 63.42 -0.73
CA ALA A 386 -32.16 62.70 -1.56
C ALA A 386 -32.37 63.22 -3.03
N PRO A 387 -33.35 62.70 -3.81
CA PRO A 387 -33.19 61.38 -4.45
C PRO A 387 -33.64 61.28 -5.93
N ARG A 388 -33.29 60.14 -6.56
CA ARG A 388 -33.94 59.47 -7.71
C ARG A 388 -34.25 60.25 -9.01
N ARG A 389 -33.90 59.62 -10.13
CA ARG A 389 -34.75 59.57 -11.34
C ARG A 389 -34.79 58.13 -11.87
N ASP A 390 -35.87 57.82 -12.54
CA ASP A 390 -36.23 56.46 -12.97
C ASP A 390 -35.66 56.11 -14.36
N TYR A 391 -35.74 54.83 -14.72
CA TYR A 391 -35.49 54.29 -16.06
C TYR A 391 -36.84 53.98 -16.71
N ASP A 392 -37.11 54.52 -17.90
CA ASP A 392 -38.16 54.07 -18.83
C ASP A 392 -37.93 54.72 -20.22
N ASP A 393 -37.21 54.01 -21.09
CA ASP A 393 -37.32 53.97 -22.58
C ASP A 393 -36.28 52.96 -23.14
#